data_AF-D8EX59-F1
#
_entry.id   AF-D8EX59-F1
#
_cell.length_a   1.000
_cell.length_b   1.000
_cell.length_c   1.000
_cell.angle_alpha   90.00
_cell.angle_beta   90.00
_cell.angle_gamma   90.00
#
_symmetry.space_group_name_H-M   'P 1'
#
loop_
_entity.id
_entity.type
_entity.pdbx_description
1 polymer ?
#
loop_
_entity_poly.entity_id
_entity_poly.type
_entity_poly.pdbx_seq_one_letter_code
_entity_poly.pdbx_strand_id
1 'polypeptide(L)' 'MLLKIFLSSTLRKYYPGYESLVGIEYPVDGEISVATLIRTLKLPQERIKIVMVNGAHASLEDILKGDERVALFPPVGGG' A
#
# COMPACT_ATOMS: atom_id res chain seq x y z
N MET A 1 -15.43 -6.09 0.44
CA MET A 1 -14.84 -5.16 1.44
C MET A 1 -13.84 -4.27 0.69
N LEU A 2 -13.47 -3.08 1.19
CA LEU A 2 -12.70 -2.08 0.44
C LEU A 2 -11.49 -1.52 1.22
N LEU A 3 -10.29 -1.76 0.70
CA LEU A 3 -9.06 -1.15 1.24
C LEU A 3 -8.83 0.25 0.67
N LYS A 4 -8.22 1.12 1.47
CA LYS A 4 -7.70 2.42 1.02
C LYS A 4 -6.18 2.45 1.07
N ILE A 5 -5.54 2.52 -0.09
CA ILE A 5 -4.08 2.46 -0.21
C ILE A 5 -3.53 3.84 -0.55
N PHE A 6 -2.54 4.29 0.21
CA PHE A 6 -1.84 5.55 0.00
C PHE A 6 -0.37 5.28 -0.33
N LEU A 7 0.08 5.83 -1.45
CA LEU A 7 1.47 5.79 -1.89
C LEU A 7 2.18 7.10 -1.56
N SER A 8 3.38 7.01 -0.99
CA SER A 8 4.19 8.18 -0.66
C SER A 8 5.29 8.46 -1.68
N SER A 9 5.63 9.74 -1.86
CA SER A 9 6.78 10.21 -2.62
C SER A 9 6.96 9.52 -3.99
N THR A 10 8.11 8.88 -4.20
CA THR A 10 8.48 8.24 -5.47
C THR A 10 7.69 6.97 -5.75
N LEU A 11 6.94 6.40 -4.80
CA LEU A 11 6.10 5.24 -5.08
C LEU A 11 4.90 5.59 -5.97
N ARG A 12 4.43 6.84 -5.92
CA ARG A 12 3.28 7.33 -6.70
C ARG A 12 3.48 7.16 -8.21
N LYS A 13 4.74 7.24 -8.69
CA LYS A 13 5.06 7.09 -10.12
C LYS A 13 4.85 5.67 -10.66
N TYR A 14 4.77 4.67 -9.78
CA TYR A 14 4.55 3.26 -10.17
C TYR A 14 3.07 2.92 -10.33
N TYR A 15 2.17 3.85 -10.00
CA TYR A 15 0.74 3.67 -10.19
C TYR A 15 0.18 4.76 -11.12
N PRO A 16 -0.14 4.43 -12.38
CA PRO A 16 -0.67 5.39 -13.35
C PRO A 16 -1.96 6.06 -12.84
N GLY A 17 -2.05 7.38 -12.98
CA GLY A 17 -3.24 8.12 -12.55
C GLY A 17 -3.41 8.22 -11.03
N TYR A 18 -2.36 7.96 -10.24
CA TYR A 18 -2.45 8.08 -8.78
C TYR A 18 -2.79 9.51 -8.33
N GLU A 19 -3.91 9.67 -7.62
CA GLU A 19 -4.32 10.92 -7.01
C GLU A 19 -4.07 10.91 -5.49
N SER A 20 -3.28 11.87 -5.01
CA SER A 20 -2.81 11.83 -3.60
C SER A 20 -3.92 12.07 -2.57
N LEU A 21 -4.98 12.79 -2.93
CA LEU A 21 -6.12 13.08 -2.04
C LEU A 21 -7.08 11.89 -1.92
N VAL A 22 -7.17 11.06 -2.97
CA VAL A 22 -8.10 9.93 -3.04
C VAL A 22 -7.42 8.62 -2.62
N GLY A 23 -6.18 8.41 -3.06
CA GLY A 23 -5.49 7.12 -2.93
C GLY A 23 -6.01 6.10 -3.94
N ILE A 24 -5.77 4.82 -3.66
CA ILE A 24 -6.25 3.70 -4.46
C ILE A 24 -7.30 2.96 -3.63
N GLU A 25 -8.48 2.79 -4.20
CA GLU A 25 -9.51 1.92 -3.66
C GLU A 25 -9.35 0.52 -4.24
N TYR A 26 -9.14 -0.48 -3.38
CA TYR A 26 -8.92 -1.85 -3.82
C TYR A 26 -9.96 -2.78 -3.18
N PRO A 27 -10.87 -3.36 -3.97
CA PRO A 27 -11.86 -4.30 -3.45
C PRO A 27 -11.17 -5.62 -3.07
N VAL A 28 -11.54 -6.13 -1.89
CA VAL A 28 -11.09 -7.43 -1.38
C VAL A 28 -12.30 -8.31 -1.12
N ASP A 29 -12.22 -9.53 -1.62
CA ASP A 29 -13.19 -10.60 -1.39
C ASP A 29 -12.58 -11.58 -0.37
N GLY A 30 -12.67 -11.22 0.92
CA GLY A 30 -12.08 -11.96 2.03
C GLY A 30 -10.76 -11.38 2.54
N GLU A 31 -9.79 -12.27 2.78
CA GLU A 31 -8.51 -11.94 3.40
C GLU A 31 -7.39 -11.89 2.34
N ILE A 32 -6.53 -10.87 2.41
CA ILE A 32 -5.37 -10.72 1.52
C ILE A 32 -4.16 -10.27 2.33
N SER A 33 -2.98 -10.83 2.04
CA SER A 33 -1.76 -10.32 2.67
C SER A 33 -1.29 -9.02 2.04
N VAL A 34 -0.57 -8.20 2.82
CA VAL A 34 0.11 -6.99 2.32
C VAL A 34 1.00 -7.30 1.11
N ALA A 35 1.75 -8.41 1.13
CA ALA A 35 2.59 -8.83 0.00
C ALA A 35 1.77 -9.05 -1.28
N THR A 36 0.62 -9.72 -1.15
CA THR A 36 -0.26 -10.01 -2.29
C THR A 36 -0.88 -8.71 -2.82
N LEU A 37 -1.30 -7.80 -1.95
CA LEU A 37 -1.79 -6.48 -2.33
C LEU A 37 -0.75 -5.70 -3.16
N ILE A 38 0.48 -5.59 -2.66
CA ILE A 38 1.59 -4.91 -3.35
C ILE A 38 1.83 -5.50 -4.74
N ARG A 39 1.86 -6.83 -4.83
CA ARG A 39 2.04 -7.54 -6.11
C ARG A 39 0.90 -7.27 -7.08
N THR A 40 -0.35 -7.28 -6.63
CA THR A 40 -1.51 -7.03 -7.49
C THR A 40 -1.55 -5.59 -8.00
N LEU A 41 -1.15 -4.63 -7.16
CA LEU A 41 -1.00 -3.23 -7.57
C LEU A 41 0.23 -2.98 -8.46
N LYS A 42 1.00 -4.04 -8.78
CA LYS A 42 2.24 -4.00 -9.57
C LYS A 42 3.26 -3.01 -9.03
N LEU A 43 3.27 -2.83 -7.70
CA LEU A 43 4.22 -1.96 -7.04
C LEU A 43 5.55 -2.71 -6.81
N PRO A 44 6.70 -2.05 -6.99
CA PRO A 44 7.99 -2.67 -6.76
C PRO A 44 8.23 -2.88 -5.25
N GLN A 45 8.06 -4.11 -4.77
CA GLN A 45 8.21 -4.47 -3.35
C GLN A 45 9.59 -4.08 -2.78
N GLU A 46 10.66 -4.23 -3.57
CA GLU A 46 12.02 -3.83 -3.19
C GLU A 46 12.17 -2.32 -2.89
N ARG A 47 11.26 -1.51 -3.45
CA ARG A 47 11.21 -0.06 -3.25
C ARG A 47 10.24 0.32 -2.14
N ILE A 48 9.66 -0.62 -1.41
CA ILE A 48 8.78 -0.36 -0.26
C ILE A 48 9.54 -0.74 0.99
N LYS A 49 9.83 0.24 1.85
CA LYS A 49 10.61 0.02 3.08
C LYS A 49 9.74 0.02 4.33
N ILE A 50 8.63 0.76 4.29
CA ILE A 50 7.70 0.88 5.41
C ILE A 50 6.30 0.60 4.88
N VAL A 51 5.62 -0.31 5.57
CA VAL A 51 4.18 -0.55 5.42
C VAL A 51 3.53 -0.11 6.72
N MET A 52 2.47 0.67 6.61
CA MET A 52 1.60 0.98 7.73
C MET A 52 0.18 0.52 7.43
N VAL A 53 -0.46 -0.11 8.41
CA VAL A 53 -1.87 -0.51 8.37
C VAL A 53 -2.57 0.21 9.54
N ASN A 54 -3.57 1.02 9.23
CA ASN A 54 -4.29 1.85 10.21
C ASN A 54 -3.37 2.71 11.11
N GLY A 55 -2.23 3.15 10.57
CA GLY A 55 -1.27 3.99 11.29
C GLY A 55 -0.27 3.22 12.16
N ALA A 56 -0.35 1.89 12.23
CA ALA A 56 0.64 1.04 12.89
C ALA A 56 1.60 0.41 11.87
N HIS A 57 2.85 0.15 12.26
CA HIS A 57 3.77 -0.62 11.43
C HIS A 57 3.21 -2.02 11.17
N ALA A 58 3.34 -2.46 9.93
CA ALA A 58 2.95 -3.79 9.49
C ALA A 58 4.07 -4.45 8.67
N SER A 59 4.02 -5.76 8.61
CA SER A 59 4.84 -6.64 7.80
C SER A 59 4.15 -6.96 6.47
N LEU A 60 4.88 -7.63 5.58
CA LEU A 60 4.33 -8.13 4.31
C LEU A 60 3.38 -9.32 4.50
N GLU A 61 3.46 -9.99 5.66
CA GLU A 61 2.69 -11.20 5.99
C GLU A 61 1.37 -10.86 6.67
N ASP A 62 1.20 -9.63 7.16
CA ASP A 62 -0.04 -9.18 7.79
C ASP A 62 -1.22 -9.30 6.83
N ILE A 63 -2.34 -9.76 7.41
CA ILE A 63 -3.58 -10.03 6.70
C ILE A 63 -4.51 -8.82 6.79
N LEU A 64 -5.04 -8.41 5.65
CA LEU A 64 -5.99 -7.33 5.47
C LEU A 64 -7.37 -7.90 5.16
N LYS A 65 -8.42 -7.29 5.70
CA LYS A 65 -9.80 -7.75 5.62
C LYS A 65 -10.69 -6.84 4.78
N GLY A 66 -10.22 -5.66 4.41
CA GLY A 66 -10.94 -4.73 3.55
C GLY A 66 -11.72 -3.65 4.30
N ASP A 67 -11.24 -3.24 5.47
CA ASP A 67 -11.65 -2.00 6.14
C ASP A 67 -10.46 -1.08 6.46
N GLU A 68 -9.25 -1.54 6.15
CA GLU A 68 -8.02 -0.91 6.56
C GLU A 68 -7.51 0.17 5.60
N ARG A 69 -6.81 1.14 6.20
CA ARG A 69 -5.98 2.09 5.48
C ARG A 69 -4.55 1.59 5.44
N VAL A 70 -4.05 1.32 4.24
CA VAL A 70 -2.67 0.90 3.99
C VAL A 70 -1.87 2.09 3.47
N ALA A 71 -0.72 2.39 4.08
CA ALA A 71 0.21 3.39 3.56
C ALA A 71 1.56 2.74 3.26
N LEU A 72 2.07 2.98 2.05
CA LEU A 72 3.30 2.42 1.53
C LEU A 72 4.32 3.54 1.31
N PHE A 73 5.50 3.38 1.90
CA PHE A 73 6.56 4.37 1.81
C PHE A 73 7.83 3.76 1.20
N PRO A 74 8.51 4.51 0.32
CA PRO A 74 9.81 4.09 -0.15
C PRO A 74 10.86 4.15 0.97
N PRO A 75 12.08 3.61 0.74
CA PRO A 75 13.22 3.92 1.58
C PRO A 75 13.28 5.43 1.83
N VAL A 76 13.38 5.81 3.10
CA VAL A 76 13.58 7.21 3.50
C VAL A 76 14.96 7.65 2.99
N GLY A 77 14.98 8.30 1.83
CA GLY A 77 16.13 9.02 1.30
C GLY A 77 15.93 10.49 1.60
N GLY A 78 16.65 10.99 2.61
CA GLY A 78 16.83 12.43 2.79
C GLY A 78 17.51 13.03 1.56
N GLY A 79 17.19 14.29 1.26
CA GLY A 79 18.03 15.10 0.39
C GLY A 79 19.43 15.28 0.98
#